data_AF-A0A2H0GYC5-F1
#
_entry.id   AF-A0A2H0GYC5-F1
#
_cell.length_a   1.000
_cell.length_b   1.000
_cell.length_c   1.000
_cell.angle_alpha   90.00
_cell.angle_beta   90.00
_cell.angle_gamma   90.00
#
_symmetry.space_group_name_H-M   'P 1'
#
loop_
_entity.id
_entity.type
_entity.pdbx_description
1 polymer ?
#
loop_
_entity_poly.entity_id
_entity_poly.type
_entity_poly.pdbx_seq_one_letter_code
_entity_poly.pdbx_strand_id
1 'polypeptide(L)'
;CQDYAPDFQACYEKFGSNQGNVFFMGLNWGNDNDGVREFDSIFGLTYPSVSGSQGGGNLVYTDYNILSYPTVIVITADHQIVEQYIWLPDEANITQAIVNAGGLIVGMNEPYKRKNSIQVFPQPAHDFVNVSLEVKSEISITFNLYQLTGKMIYSQNFQAHSDGVEQVRIPLTGLADGMYLLKIGDEAGPITTRKVTVVN
;
A
#
# COMPACT_ATOMS: atom_id res chain seq x y z
N CYS A 1 -4.35 23.19 4.75
CA CYS A 1 -4.18 22.00 5.61
C CYS A 1 -5.05 20.84 5.15
N GLN A 2 -6.37 21.05 4.99
CA GLN A 2 -7.30 20.00 4.60
C GLN A 2 -6.90 19.32 3.28
N ASP A 3 -6.48 20.11 2.28
CA ASP A 3 -6.13 19.60 0.95
C ASP A 3 -4.96 18.59 0.96
N TYR A 4 -3.95 18.82 1.80
CA TYR A 4 -2.70 18.02 1.83
C TYR A 4 -2.62 17.06 3.02
N ALA A 5 -3.61 17.05 3.91
CA ALA A 5 -3.64 16.10 5.03
C ALA A 5 -3.65 14.63 4.54
N PRO A 6 -4.41 14.27 3.47
CA PRO A 6 -4.34 12.93 2.89
C PRO A 6 -2.97 12.59 2.28
N ASP A 7 -2.29 13.55 1.63
CA ASP A 7 -0.94 13.36 1.08
C ASP A 7 0.09 13.04 2.18
N PHE A 8 0.02 13.77 3.30
CA PHE A 8 0.90 13.52 4.44
C PHE A 8 0.61 12.17 5.11
N GLN A 9 -0.67 11.78 5.22
CA GLN A 9 -1.08 10.45 5.68
C GLN A 9 -0.55 9.34 4.77
N ALA A 10 -0.64 9.49 3.44
CA ALA A 10 -0.11 8.54 2.48
C ALA A 10 1.41 8.39 2.62
N CYS A 11 2.13 9.48 2.87
CA CYS A 11 3.56 9.42 3.18
C CYS A 11 3.82 8.67 4.49
N TYR A 12 3.12 9.00 5.57
CA TYR A 12 3.24 8.29 6.85
C TYR A 12 3.10 6.77 6.68
N GLU A 13 2.11 6.34 5.90
CA GLU A 13 1.90 4.92 5.61
C GLU A 13 3.01 4.32 4.74
N LYS A 14 3.43 5.03 3.68
CA LYS A 14 4.49 4.62 2.75
C LYS A 14 5.84 4.40 3.46
N PHE A 15 6.11 5.16 4.51
CA PHE A 15 7.34 5.06 5.31
C PHE A 15 7.17 4.22 6.59
N GLY A 16 6.10 3.42 6.67
CA GLY A 16 5.98 2.36 7.67
C GLY A 16 5.24 2.74 8.94
N SER A 17 4.44 3.80 8.93
CA SER A 17 3.70 4.28 10.11
C SER A 17 4.55 4.36 11.37
N ASN A 18 5.70 5.04 11.28
CA ASN A 18 6.68 5.20 12.37
C ASN A 18 7.33 3.89 12.85
N GLN A 19 7.21 2.78 12.09
CA GLN A 19 7.96 1.53 12.32
C GLN A 19 9.20 1.41 11.44
N GLY A 20 9.32 2.26 10.42
CA GLY A 20 10.51 2.38 9.58
C GLY A 20 11.60 3.25 10.21
N ASN A 21 12.50 3.80 9.37
CA ASN A 21 13.53 4.74 9.81
C ASN A 21 13.11 6.22 9.70
N VAL A 22 11.84 6.49 9.43
CA VAL A 22 11.26 7.83 9.34
C VAL A 22 10.13 7.96 10.34
N PHE A 23 10.10 9.07 11.07
CA PHE A 23 9.06 9.38 12.04
C PHE A 23 8.25 10.60 11.56
N PHE A 24 6.93 10.44 11.48
CA PHE A 24 5.97 11.47 11.14
C PHE A 24 5.22 11.90 12.39
N MET A 25 4.95 13.20 12.48
CA MET A 25 4.13 13.79 13.51
C MET A 25 3.48 15.07 12.99
N GLY A 26 2.17 15.20 13.21
CA GLY A 26 1.42 16.42 12.91
C GLY A 26 1.45 17.39 14.08
N LEU A 27 1.71 18.67 13.81
CA LEU A 27 1.65 19.73 14.81
C LEU A 27 0.54 20.71 14.44
N ASN A 28 -0.45 20.83 15.32
CA ASN A 28 -1.56 21.74 15.12
C ASN A 28 -1.31 23.04 15.87
N TRP A 29 -1.61 24.17 15.23
CA TRP A 29 -1.59 25.48 15.86
C TRP A 29 -3.01 25.90 16.25
N GLY A 30 -3.17 26.50 17.42
CA GLY A 30 -4.43 27.07 17.90
C GLY A 30 -5.43 26.09 18.53
N ASN A 31 -5.53 24.86 18.02
CA ASN A 31 -6.49 23.86 18.52
C ASN A 31 -6.07 23.21 19.86
N ASP A 32 -7.06 22.70 20.58
CA ASP A 32 -6.90 21.81 21.74
C ASP A 32 -6.96 20.32 21.32
N ASN A 33 -6.87 19.41 22.28
CA ASN A 33 -6.88 17.97 22.01
C ASN A 33 -8.19 17.48 21.38
N ASP A 34 -9.33 18.09 21.71
CA ASP A 34 -10.63 17.72 21.14
C ASP A 34 -10.71 18.13 19.67
N GLY A 35 -10.33 19.38 19.35
CA GLY A 35 -10.34 19.86 17.97
C GLY A 35 -9.37 19.10 17.06
N VAL A 36 -8.21 18.69 17.58
CA VAL A 36 -7.27 17.85 16.81
C VAL A 36 -7.86 16.46 16.55
N ARG A 37 -8.45 15.81 17.56
CA ARG A 37 -9.10 14.50 17.37
C ARG A 37 -10.25 14.55 16.37
N GLU A 38 -11.04 15.62 16.39
CA GLU A 38 -12.11 15.81 15.42
C GLU A 38 -11.56 15.93 14.00
N PHE A 39 -10.53 16.74 13.79
CA PHE A 39 -9.87 16.87 12.50
C PHE A 39 -9.30 15.54 12.00
N ASP A 40 -8.58 14.81 12.87
CA ASP A 40 -8.03 13.49 12.54
C ASP A 40 -9.14 12.50 12.15
N SER A 41 -10.26 12.52 12.86
CA SER A 41 -11.42 11.68 12.55
C SER A 41 -12.10 12.04 11.22
N ILE A 42 -12.15 13.32 10.85
CA ILE A 42 -12.78 13.78 9.59
C ILE A 42 -11.96 13.32 8.39
N PHE A 43 -10.63 13.41 8.49
CA PHE A 43 -9.72 13.12 7.37
C PHE A 43 -9.09 11.71 7.43
N GLY A 44 -9.45 10.90 8.43
CA GLY A 44 -8.94 9.53 8.57
C GLY A 44 -7.45 9.45 8.88
N LEU A 45 -6.93 10.44 9.61
CA LEU A 45 -5.50 10.58 9.90
C LEU A 45 -5.12 9.66 11.05
N THR A 46 -4.00 8.96 10.91
CA THR A 46 -3.51 7.98 11.90
C THR A 46 -2.07 8.19 12.31
N TYR A 47 -1.37 9.17 11.72
CA TYR A 47 -0.11 9.65 12.27
C TYR A 47 -0.33 10.33 13.63
N PRO A 48 0.66 10.29 14.53
CA PRO A 48 0.53 10.97 15.82
C PRO A 48 0.42 12.49 15.63
N SER A 49 -0.52 13.11 16.32
CA SER A 49 -0.81 14.54 16.24
C SER A 49 -0.66 15.20 17.62
N VAL A 50 -0.20 16.45 17.62
CA VAL A 50 -0.01 17.28 18.83
C VAL A 50 -0.86 18.53 18.70
N SER A 51 -1.64 18.83 19.75
CA SER A 51 -2.46 20.04 19.79
C SER A 51 -1.66 21.29 20.15
N GLY A 52 -2.17 22.44 19.72
CA GLY A 52 -1.54 23.73 19.94
C GLY A 52 -1.54 24.15 21.40
N SER A 53 -2.73 24.21 22.00
CA SER A 53 -2.94 24.78 23.34
C SER A 53 -2.60 23.83 24.50
N GLN A 54 -2.67 22.52 24.29
CA GLN A 54 -2.47 21.51 25.35
C GLN A 54 -1.27 20.58 25.08
N GLY A 55 -0.96 20.30 23.82
CA GLY A 55 0.14 19.43 23.42
C GLY A 55 1.47 20.15 23.19
N GLY A 56 1.48 21.49 23.18
CA GLY A 56 2.68 22.31 22.95
C GLY A 56 2.92 22.69 21.48
N GLY A 57 2.00 22.40 20.57
CA GLY A 57 2.13 22.76 19.15
C GLY A 57 2.30 24.27 18.89
N ASN A 58 1.74 25.13 19.75
CA ASN A 58 1.90 26.59 19.64
C ASN A 58 3.35 27.04 19.94
N LEU A 59 4.06 26.33 20.83
CA LEU A 59 5.48 26.61 21.08
C LEU A 59 6.30 26.24 19.86
N VAL A 60 6.06 25.06 19.29
CA VAL A 60 6.79 24.59 18.10
C VAL A 60 6.55 25.52 16.90
N TYR A 61 5.32 26.01 16.71
CA TYR A 61 5.02 27.03 15.69
C TYR A 61 5.93 28.26 15.81
N THR A 62 6.14 28.72 17.04
CA THR A 62 6.98 29.90 17.33
C THR A 62 8.45 29.57 17.15
N ASP A 63 8.93 28.47 17.74
CA ASP A 63 10.35 28.07 17.73
C ASP A 63 10.87 27.79 16.32
N TYR A 64 10.03 27.21 15.46
CA TYR A 64 10.38 26.91 14.06
C TYR A 64 10.04 28.05 13.09
N ASN A 65 9.57 29.20 13.60
CA ASN A 65 9.19 30.38 12.82
C ASN A 65 8.27 30.04 11.63
N ILE A 66 7.21 29.27 11.89
CA ILE A 66 6.27 28.85 10.85
C ILE A 66 5.50 30.08 10.34
N LEU A 67 5.47 30.26 9.01
CA LEU A 67 4.87 31.46 8.39
C LEU A 67 3.57 31.18 7.62
N SER A 68 3.30 29.91 7.30
CA SER A 68 2.14 29.52 6.50
C SER A 68 1.70 28.09 6.81
N TYR A 69 0.47 27.77 6.44
CA TYR A 69 -0.10 26.44 6.63
C TYR A 69 -0.61 25.85 5.31
N PRO A 70 -0.36 24.55 5.03
CA PRO A 70 0.51 23.66 5.79
C PRO A 70 2.00 24.00 5.59
N THR A 71 2.85 23.56 6.53
CA THR A 71 4.31 23.57 6.41
C THR A 71 4.81 22.18 6.78
N VAL A 72 5.64 21.59 5.93
CA VAL A 72 6.32 20.31 6.18
C VAL A 72 7.81 20.58 6.30
N ILE A 73 8.42 20.05 7.37
CA ILE A 73 9.84 20.19 7.69
C ILE A 73 10.46 18.79 7.73
N VAL A 74 11.65 18.65 7.14
CA VAL A 74 12.42 17.40 7.21
C VAL A 74 13.64 17.62 8.10
N ILE A 75 13.73 16.80 9.14
CA ILE A 75 14.80 16.82 10.13
C ILE A 75 15.51 15.48 10.09
N THR A 76 16.83 15.49 9.92
CA THR A 76 17.67 14.29 9.91
C THR A 76 17.98 13.79 11.33
N ALA A 77 18.47 12.56 11.46
CA ALA A 77 18.75 11.92 12.74
C ALA A 77 19.84 12.64 13.59
N ASP A 78 20.69 13.44 12.94
CA ASP A 78 21.66 14.36 13.58
C ASP A 78 21.05 15.74 13.93
N HIS A 79 19.72 15.83 13.90
CA HIS A 79 18.90 16.99 14.23
C HIS A 79 19.13 18.21 13.33
N GLN A 80 19.67 18.02 12.12
CA GLN A 80 19.76 19.09 11.15
C GLN A 80 18.43 19.22 10.40
N ILE A 81 17.97 20.46 10.21
CA ILE A 81 16.85 20.75 9.33
C ILE A 81 17.41 20.80 7.90
N VAL A 82 17.04 19.82 7.09
CA VAL A 82 17.47 19.75 5.68
C VAL A 82 16.44 20.36 4.75
N GLU A 83 15.18 20.45 5.18
CA GLU A 83 14.12 21.20 4.49
C GLU A 83 13.24 21.91 5.51
N GLN A 84 13.24 23.25 5.52
CA GLN A 84 12.40 24.08 6.41
C GLN A 84 10.98 24.26 5.85
N TYR A 85 10.80 24.06 4.55
CA TYR A 85 9.53 24.26 3.88
C TYR A 85 9.50 23.55 2.52
N ILE A 86 8.57 22.61 2.37
CA ILE A 86 8.29 21.95 1.09
C ILE A 86 7.18 22.73 0.36
N TRP A 87 7.55 23.42 -0.74
CA TRP A 87 6.56 24.09 -1.60
C TRP A 87 5.81 23.06 -2.44
N LEU A 88 4.49 23.16 -2.35
CA LEU A 88 3.52 22.11 -2.67
C LEU A 88 3.80 20.82 -1.90
N PRO A 89 3.28 20.70 -0.66
CA PRO A 89 3.49 19.52 0.18
C PRO A 89 2.52 18.38 -0.21
N ASP A 90 2.59 17.96 -1.47
CA ASP A 90 1.92 16.75 -1.96
C ASP A 90 2.74 15.48 -1.65
N GLU A 91 2.16 14.31 -1.90
CA GLU A 91 2.80 13.02 -1.59
C GLU A 91 4.15 12.88 -2.30
N ALA A 92 4.28 13.40 -3.53
CA ALA A 92 5.49 13.25 -4.34
C ALA A 92 6.66 14.08 -3.79
N ASN A 93 6.42 15.36 -3.50
CA ASN A 93 7.45 16.27 -3.02
C ASN A 93 7.90 15.92 -1.60
N ILE A 94 6.96 15.52 -0.73
CA ILE A 94 7.29 15.02 0.62
C ILE A 94 8.12 13.74 0.52
N THR A 95 7.69 12.77 -0.30
CA THR A 95 8.42 11.51 -0.50
C THR A 95 9.86 11.78 -0.98
N GLN A 96 10.02 12.67 -1.96
CA GLN A 96 11.33 12.99 -2.52
C GLN A 96 12.26 13.65 -1.48
N ALA A 97 11.76 14.60 -0.69
CA ALA A 97 12.55 15.25 0.35
C ALA A 97 13.02 14.24 1.42
N ILE A 98 12.15 13.33 1.84
CA ILE A 98 12.48 12.28 2.82
C ILE A 98 13.51 11.29 2.26
N VAL A 99 13.35 10.85 1.02
CA VAL A 99 14.31 9.93 0.37
C VAL A 99 15.68 10.58 0.20
N ASN A 100 15.73 11.86 -0.17
CA ASN A 100 16.98 12.63 -0.25
C ASN A 100 17.66 12.75 1.12
N ALA A 101 16.89 12.80 2.20
CA ALA A 101 17.37 12.79 3.57
C ALA A 101 17.75 11.40 4.10
N GLY A 102 17.62 10.33 3.29
CA GLY A 102 17.97 8.95 3.66
C GLY A 102 16.82 8.12 4.25
N GLY A 103 15.58 8.60 4.16
CA GLY A 103 14.40 7.84 4.56
C GLY A 103 14.12 6.66 3.63
N LEU A 104 13.73 5.53 4.21
CA LEU A 104 13.46 4.29 3.48
C LEU A 104 11.96 4.06 3.38
N ILE A 105 11.47 3.90 2.15
CA ILE A 105 10.11 3.43 1.89
C ILE A 105 10.03 1.99 2.41
N VAL A 106 9.08 1.74 3.32
CA VAL A 106 8.81 0.40 3.83
C VAL A 106 7.33 0.14 3.61
N GLY A 107 7.02 -0.83 2.75
CA GLY A 107 5.63 -1.17 2.48
C GLY A 107 4.93 -1.58 3.78
N MET A 108 3.88 -0.88 4.17
CA MET A 108 2.98 -1.41 5.18
C MET A 108 2.12 -2.53 4.61
N ASN A 109 1.83 -3.52 5.44
CA ASN A 109 0.83 -4.54 5.14
C ASN A 109 -0.50 -3.86 4.81
N GLU A 110 -1.03 -4.16 3.62
CA GLU A 110 -2.33 -3.72 3.13
C GLU A 110 -3.42 -3.90 4.21
N PRO A 111 -3.90 -2.82 4.85
CA PRO A 111 -5.12 -2.92 5.63
C PRO A 111 -6.22 -3.16 4.59
N TYR A 112 -6.88 -4.31 4.68
CA TYR A 112 -7.77 -4.89 3.66
C TYR A 112 -7.06 -5.65 2.52
N LYS A 113 -6.59 -6.86 2.84
CA LYS A 113 -6.85 -7.98 1.91
C LYS A 113 -8.35 -8.02 1.67
N ARG A 114 -8.79 -7.46 0.52
CA ARG A 114 -10.04 -7.88 -0.13
C ARG A 114 -10.06 -9.39 0.01
N LYS A 115 -11.05 -9.93 0.72
CA LYS A 115 -11.25 -11.37 0.89
C LYS A 115 -11.12 -11.96 -0.51
N ASN A 116 -10.00 -12.61 -0.80
CA ASN A 116 -9.63 -12.97 -2.16
C ASN A 116 -10.78 -13.79 -2.75
N SER A 117 -11.58 -13.18 -3.63
CA SER A 117 -12.65 -13.88 -4.34
C SER A 117 -12.09 -14.96 -5.26
N ILE A 118 -10.77 -14.95 -5.47
CA ILE A 118 -10.01 -15.92 -6.22
C ILE A 118 -9.59 -17.10 -5.33
N GLN A 119 -10.27 -18.23 -5.52
CA GLN A 119 -9.97 -19.53 -4.91
C GLN A 119 -9.31 -20.46 -5.92
N VAL A 120 -8.33 -21.24 -5.49
CA VAL A 120 -7.64 -22.23 -6.32
C VAL A 120 -7.75 -23.59 -5.64
N PHE A 121 -8.36 -24.56 -6.32
CA PHE A 121 -8.63 -25.89 -5.77
C PHE A 121 -8.65 -26.97 -6.87
N PRO A 122 -8.37 -28.25 -6.55
CA PRO A 122 -7.90 -28.73 -5.26
C PRO A 122 -6.47 -28.30 -4.97
N GLN A 123 -6.05 -28.37 -3.71
CA GLN A 123 -4.69 -28.09 -3.29
C GLN A 123 -4.36 -29.04 -2.13
N PRO A 124 -3.49 -30.06 -2.32
CA PRO A 124 -2.75 -30.43 -3.55
C PRO A 124 -3.60 -30.88 -4.74
N ALA A 125 -3.04 -30.82 -5.95
CA ALA A 125 -3.70 -31.20 -7.20
C ALA A 125 -2.86 -32.18 -8.02
N HIS A 126 -3.52 -33.00 -8.84
CA HIS A 126 -2.89 -33.97 -9.73
C HIS A 126 -2.97 -33.48 -11.18
N ASP A 127 -4.16 -33.56 -11.79
CA ASP A 127 -4.34 -33.28 -13.22
C ASP A 127 -4.59 -31.81 -13.56
N PHE A 128 -5.25 -31.08 -12.67
CA PHE A 128 -5.67 -29.69 -12.91
C PHE A 128 -5.98 -28.97 -11.60
N VAL A 129 -5.95 -27.64 -11.65
CA VAL A 129 -6.59 -26.79 -10.65
C VAL A 129 -7.68 -25.96 -11.31
N ASN A 130 -8.78 -25.78 -10.59
CA ASN A 130 -9.81 -24.81 -10.89
C ASN A 130 -9.49 -23.52 -10.16
N VAL A 131 -9.62 -22.41 -10.89
CA VAL A 131 -9.53 -21.06 -10.35
C VAL A 131 -10.92 -20.46 -10.41
N SER A 132 -11.54 -20.30 -9.24
CA SER A 132 -12.86 -19.68 -9.09
C SER A 132 -12.65 -18.22 -8.75
N LEU A 133 -13.25 -17.31 -9.52
CA LEU A 133 -13.03 -15.87 -9.40
C LEU A 133 -14.36 -15.13 -9.59
N GLU A 134 -14.60 -14.11 -8.77
CA GLU A 134 -15.80 -13.26 -8.87
C GLU A 134 -15.48 -12.07 -9.78
N VAL A 135 -16.22 -11.96 -10.88
CA VAL A 135 -16.08 -10.90 -11.89
C VAL A 135 -17.29 -10.00 -11.83
N LYS A 136 -17.05 -8.68 -11.79
CA LYS A 136 -18.11 -7.65 -11.77
C LYS A 136 -18.37 -7.02 -13.13
N SER A 137 -17.42 -7.15 -14.06
CA SER A 137 -17.45 -6.54 -15.39
C SER A 137 -16.57 -7.33 -16.32
N GLU A 138 -16.86 -7.27 -17.63
CA GLU A 138 -16.05 -7.95 -18.63
C GLU A 138 -14.57 -7.55 -18.53
N ILE A 139 -13.67 -8.53 -18.40
CA ILE A 139 -12.24 -8.30 -18.23
C ILE A 139 -11.41 -9.47 -18.79
N SER A 140 -10.32 -9.12 -19.46
CA SER A 140 -9.29 -10.07 -19.92
C SER A 140 -8.37 -10.44 -18.75
N ILE A 141 -8.36 -11.71 -18.36
CA ILE A 141 -7.50 -12.23 -17.27
C ILE A 141 -6.46 -13.18 -17.87
N THR A 142 -5.21 -13.00 -17.48
CA THR A 142 -4.10 -13.89 -17.82
C THR A 142 -3.70 -14.75 -16.62
N PHE A 143 -3.67 -16.06 -16.84
CA PHE A 143 -3.17 -17.07 -15.91
C PHE A 143 -1.79 -17.53 -16.38
N ASN A 144 -0.78 -17.34 -15.54
CA ASN A 144 0.59 -17.76 -15.83
C ASN A 144 1.06 -18.70 -14.72
N LEU A 145 1.48 -19.91 -15.09
CA LEU A 145 2.06 -20.87 -14.16
C LEU A 145 3.58 -20.84 -14.30
N TYR A 146 4.26 -20.75 -13.16
CA TYR A 146 5.72 -20.70 -13.07
C TYR A 146 6.25 -21.80 -12.16
N GLN A 147 7.45 -22.29 -12.47
CA GLN A 147 8.28 -23.00 -11.51
C GLN A 147 8.86 -22.02 -10.48
N LEU A 148 9.33 -22.52 -9.32
CA LEU A 148 10.00 -21.69 -8.31
C LEU A 148 11.28 -21.01 -8.81
N THR A 149 11.86 -21.52 -9.90
CA THR A 149 13.01 -20.91 -10.60
C THR A 149 12.62 -19.67 -11.42
N GLY A 150 11.33 -19.34 -11.52
CA GLY A 150 10.82 -18.25 -12.35
C GLY A 150 10.56 -18.63 -13.81
N LYS A 151 10.83 -19.88 -14.22
CA LYS A 151 10.48 -20.36 -15.57
C LYS A 151 8.97 -20.49 -15.73
N MET A 152 8.40 -19.78 -16.70
CA MET A 152 7.00 -19.95 -17.10
C MET A 152 6.83 -21.28 -17.83
N ILE A 153 5.82 -22.05 -17.43
CA ILE A 153 5.52 -23.38 -17.99
C ILE A 153 4.13 -23.45 -18.63
N TYR A 154 3.24 -22.53 -18.28
CA TYR A 154 1.91 -22.43 -18.86
C TYR A 154 1.44 -20.97 -18.85
N SER A 155 0.70 -20.57 -19.89
CA SER A 155 0.04 -19.28 -19.99
C SER A 155 -1.30 -19.44 -20.70
N GLN A 156 -2.34 -18.81 -20.16
CA GLN A 156 -3.69 -18.80 -20.74
C GLN A 156 -4.32 -17.44 -20.52
N ASN A 157 -4.89 -16.88 -21.59
CA ASN A 157 -5.81 -15.75 -21.50
C ASN A 157 -7.24 -16.25 -21.40
N PHE A 158 -8.05 -15.59 -20.59
CA PHE A 158 -9.45 -15.88 -20.36
C PHE A 158 -10.24 -14.58 -20.40
N GLN A 159 -11.24 -14.52 -21.27
CA GLN A 159 -12.19 -13.42 -21.26
C GLN A 159 -13.28 -13.74 -20.25
N ALA A 160 -13.29 -13.05 -19.12
CA ALA A 160 -14.38 -13.17 -18.16
C ALA A 160 -15.57 -12.34 -18.63
N HIS A 161 -16.77 -12.94 -18.64
CA HIS A 161 -17.99 -12.27 -19.06
C HIS A 161 -18.80 -11.83 -17.83
N SER A 162 -19.77 -10.93 -18.03
CA SER A 162 -20.41 -10.10 -17.00
C SER A 162 -20.95 -10.81 -15.73
N ASP A 163 -20.83 -10.11 -14.60
CA ASP A 163 -21.38 -10.28 -13.24
C ASP A 163 -21.69 -11.72 -12.76
N GLY A 164 -20.69 -12.34 -12.11
CA GLY A 164 -20.84 -13.68 -11.54
C GLY A 164 -19.53 -14.32 -11.06
N VAL A 165 -19.62 -15.59 -10.65
CA VAL A 165 -18.46 -16.42 -10.33
C VAL A 165 -18.09 -17.23 -11.56
N GLU A 166 -16.91 -16.97 -12.10
CA GLU A 166 -16.34 -17.69 -13.24
C GLU A 166 -15.33 -18.73 -12.75
N GLN A 167 -15.22 -19.84 -13.48
CA GLN A 167 -14.26 -20.89 -13.18
C GLN A 167 -13.38 -21.20 -14.39
N VAL A 168 -12.06 -21.12 -14.17
CA VAL A 168 -11.05 -21.42 -15.19
C VAL A 168 -10.27 -22.65 -14.76
N ARG A 169 -10.17 -23.64 -15.64
CA ARG A 169 -9.39 -24.86 -15.40
C ARG A 169 -7.99 -24.72 -15.97
N ILE A 170 -6.99 -24.83 -15.10
CA ILE A 170 -5.57 -24.80 -15.46
C ILE A 170 -5.05 -26.24 -15.46
N PRO A 171 -4.62 -26.78 -16.61
CA PRO A 171 -4.07 -28.13 -16.70
C PRO A 171 -2.68 -28.20 -16.02
N LEU A 172 -2.44 -29.29 -15.30
CA LEU A 172 -1.18 -29.63 -14.64
C LEU A 172 -0.57 -30.93 -15.16
N THR A 173 -1.22 -31.58 -16.12
CA THR A 173 -0.79 -32.85 -16.70
C THR A 173 0.63 -32.74 -17.26
N GLY A 174 1.49 -33.71 -16.89
CA GLY A 174 2.88 -33.77 -17.34
C GLY A 174 3.84 -32.87 -16.57
N LEU A 175 3.36 -32.16 -15.54
CA LEU A 175 4.23 -31.47 -14.59
C LEU A 175 4.74 -32.45 -13.54
N ALA A 176 6.02 -32.34 -13.19
CA ALA A 176 6.60 -33.12 -12.11
C ALA A 176 6.04 -32.70 -10.74
N ASP A 177 6.06 -33.62 -9.78
CA ASP A 177 5.69 -33.33 -8.40
C ASP A 177 6.48 -32.14 -7.86
N GLY A 178 5.79 -31.21 -7.22
CA GLY A 178 6.45 -30.05 -6.65
C GLY A 178 5.56 -28.82 -6.53
N MET A 179 6.22 -27.71 -6.19
CA MET A 179 5.59 -26.42 -5.99
C MET A 179 5.70 -25.53 -7.22
N TYR A 180 4.58 -24.88 -7.54
CA TYR A 180 4.43 -23.95 -8.65
C TYR A 180 3.73 -22.67 -8.19
N LEU A 181 3.96 -21.59 -8.91
CA LEU A 181 3.33 -20.29 -8.67
C LEU A 181 2.37 -19.97 -9.81
N LEU A 182 1.09 -19.87 -9.49
CA LEU A 182 0.05 -19.40 -10.40
C LEU A 182 -0.13 -17.90 -10.20
N LYS A 183 0.36 -17.11 -11.14
CA LYS A 183 0.18 -15.65 -11.21
C LYS A 183 -1.06 -15.36 -12.05
N ILE A 184 -1.94 -14.54 -11.50
CA ILE A 184 -3.21 -14.14 -12.11
C ILE A 184 -3.15 -12.62 -12.25
N GLY A 185 -3.38 -12.11 -13.44
CA GLY A 185 -3.32 -10.68 -13.74
C GLY A 185 -4.29 -10.28 -14.83
N ASP A 186 -4.41 -8.99 -15.04
CA ASP A 186 -5.15 -8.36 -16.14
C ASP A 186 -4.20 -7.43 -16.94
N GLU A 187 -4.78 -6.59 -17.79
CA GLU A 187 -4.02 -5.59 -18.57
C GLU A 187 -3.30 -4.56 -17.69
N ALA A 188 -3.79 -4.28 -16.47
CA ALA A 188 -3.16 -3.35 -15.54
C ALA A 188 -1.98 -4.00 -14.79
N GLY A 189 -1.97 -5.34 -14.67
CA GLY A 189 -0.83 -6.09 -14.16
C GLY A 189 -1.23 -7.28 -13.28
N PRO A 190 -0.32 -7.79 -12.44
CA PRO A 190 -0.63 -8.90 -11.55
C PRO A 190 -1.64 -8.50 -10.48
N ILE A 191 -2.76 -9.23 -10.43
CA ILE A 191 -3.78 -9.13 -9.38
C ILE A 191 -3.35 -9.95 -8.17
N THR A 192 -2.92 -11.19 -8.37
CA THR A 192 -2.51 -12.07 -7.26
C THR A 192 -1.61 -13.21 -7.70
N THR A 193 -0.92 -13.80 -6.73
CA THR A 193 -0.15 -15.06 -6.93
C THR A 193 -0.62 -16.10 -5.93
N ARG A 194 -0.80 -17.35 -6.40
CA ARG A 194 -1.23 -18.50 -5.60
C ARG A 194 -0.22 -19.64 -5.73
N LYS A 195 0.08 -20.29 -4.61
CA LYS A 195 0.85 -21.53 -4.60
C LYS A 195 -0.02 -22.68 -5.10
N VAL A 196 0.51 -23.48 -6.03
CA VAL A 196 -0.07 -24.74 -6.51
C VAL A 196 0.92 -25.87 -6.18
N THR A 197 0.43 -26.94 -5.58
CA THR A 197 1.26 -28.14 -5.27
C THR A 197 0.76 -29.25 -6.16
N VAL A 198 1.65 -29.78 -7.01
CA VAL A 198 1.37 -30.90 -7.90
C VAL A 198 1.85 -32.18 -7.23
N VAL A 199 0.99 -33.19 -7.21
CA VAL A 199 1.28 -34.54 -6.72
C VAL A 199 0.68 -35.53 -7.71
N ASN A 200 1.54 -36.29 -8.40
CA ASN A 200 1.17 -37.37 -9.31
C ASN A 200 1.03 -38.73 -8.59
#